data_AF-A0A533SCT5-F1
#
_entry.id   AF-A0A533SCT5-F1
#
_cell.length_a   1.000
_cell.length_b   1.000
_cell.length_c   1.000
_cell.angle_alpha   90.00
_cell.angle_beta   90.00
_cell.angle_gamma   90.00
#
_symmetry.space_group_name_H-M   'P 1'
#
loop_
_entity.id
_entity.type
_entity.pdbx_description
1 polymer ?
#
loop_
_entity_poly.entity_id
_entity_poly.type
_entity_poly.pdbx_seq_one_letter_code
_entity_poly.pdbx_strand_id
1 'polypeptide(L)'
;MFPGDEAFRANVRAEAEDVIRELRHHPSIALWCGNNECEEGWFHWGWRESLPASVWADYEEIFDRILPGAVNRWDAGRPYWPSSPHSEKTGELRSDRSGDMHYWGVWHGQEPFEEYRKKFHRFFSEFGFQSFPLLETVKTFTLPEDWNLT
;
A
#
# COMPACT_ATOMS: atom_id res chain seq x y z
N MET A 1 11.94 4.08 0.89
CA MET A 1 11.76 2.63 1.12
C MET A 1 12.53 2.24 2.38
N PHE A 2 12.23 1.07 2.97
CA PHE A 2 12.76 0.65 4.27
C PHE A 2 14.24 0.25 4.22
N PRO A 3 14.97 0.36 5.35
CA PRO A 3 16.28 -0.25 5.51
C PRO A 3 16.19 -1.78 5.39
N GLY A 4 17.29 -2.46 5.09
CA GLY A 4 17.37 -3.92 5.17
C GLY A 4 18.68 -4.43 5.75
N ASP A 5 19.24 -3.75 6.74
CA ASP A 5 20.28 -4.39 7.56
C ASP A 5 19.70 -5.54 8.40
N GLU A 6 20.56 -6.42 8.93
CA GLU A 6 20.12 -7.62 9.64
C GLU A 6 19.33 -7.30 10.92
N ALA A 7 19.64 -6.19 11.61
CA ALA A 7 18.90 -5.82 12.80
C ALA A 7 17.46 -5.43 12.44
N PHE A 8 17.28 -4.66 11.36
CA PHE A 8 15.96 -4.33 10.84
C PHE A 8 15.20 -5.58 10.37
N ARG A 9 15.84 -6.46 9.59
CA ARG A 9 15.22 -7.71 9.12
C ARG A 9 14.82 -8.65 10.27
N ALA A 10 15.66 -8.75 11.31
CA ALA A 10 15.35 -9.52 12.51
C ALA A 10 14.13 -8.94 13.25
N ASN A 11 14.03 -7.61 13.34
CA ASN A 11 12.88 -6.95 13.93
C ASN A 11 11.60 -7.23 13.12
N VAL A 12 11.65 -7.12 11.78
CA VAL A 12 10.51 -7.44 10.90
C VAL A 12 10.06 -8.89 11.06
N ARG A 13 11.00 -9.85 11.17
CA ARG A 13 10.67 -11.27 11.38
C ARG A 13 9.93 -11.48 12.70
N ALA A 14 10.38 -10.83 13.78
CA ALA A 14 9.75 -10.94 15.10
C ALA A 14 8.34 -10.34 15.06
N GLU A 15 8.19 -9.12 14.52
CA GLU A 15 6.89 -8.45 14.38
C GLU A 15 5.90 -9.28 13.56
N ALA A 16 6.33 -9.79 12.39
CA ALA A 16 5.46 -10.60 11.53
C ALA A 16 4.98 -11.87 12.23
N GLU A 17 5.85 -12.56 12.98
CA GLU A 17 5.43 -13.72 13.77
C GLU A 17 4.38 -13.33 14.82
N ASP A 18 4.63 -12.30 15.61
CA ASP A 18 3.76 -11.89 16.70
C ASP A 18 2.37 -11.49 16.18
N VAL A 19 2.33 -10.61 15.18
CA VAL A 19 1.07 -10.11 14.58
C VAL A 19 0.26 -11.24 13.94
N ILE A 20 0.89 -12.10 13.15
CA ILE A 20 0.16 -13.19 12.47
C ILE A 20 -0.38 -14.17 13.50
N ARG A 21 0.40 -14.53 14.53
CA ARG A 21 -0.05 -15.47 15.57
C ARG A 21 -1.19 -14.91 16.40
N GLU A 22 -1.17 -13.61 16.71
CA GLU A 22 -2.26 -12.92 17.39
C GLU A 22 -3.54 -12.92 16.55
N LEU A 23 -3.41 -12.59 15.26
CA LEU A 23 -4.57 -12.23 14.44
C LEU A 23 -5.15 -13.39 13.60
N ARG A 24 -4.40 -14.45 13.28
CA ARG A 24 -4.82 -15.54 12.37
C ARG A 24 -6.13 -16.25 12.73
N HIS A 25 -6.56 -16.16 13.99
CA HIS A 25 -7.80 -16.77 14.47
C HIS A 25 -9.06 -15.98 14.07
N HIS A 26 -8.90 -14.75 13.54
CA HIS A 26 -10.02 -13.92 13.11
C HIS A 26 -10.47 -14.26 11.68
N PRO A 27 -11.70 -14.76 11.47
CA PRO A 27 -12.18 -15.11 10.14
C PRO A 27 -12.41 -13.89 9.23
N SER A 28 -12.47 -12.67 9.79
CA SER A 28 -12.59 -11.43 9.04
C SER A 28 -11.29 -11.03 8.31
N ILE A 29 -10.14 -11.57 8.73
CA ILE A 29 -8.89 -11.37 8.00
C ILE A 29 -8.95 -12.27 6.77
N ALA A 30 -8.85 -11.66 5.59
CA ALA A 30 -9.00 -12.36 4.31
C ALA A 30 -7.68 -12.49 3.54
N LEU A 31 -6.72 -11.60 3.78
CA LEU A 31 -5.46 -11.49 3.03
C LEU A 31 -4.43 -10.73 3.88
N TRP A 32 -3.16 -11.07 3.71
CA TRP A 32 -2.03 -10.31 4.24
C TRP A 32 -1.37 -9.53 3.10
N CYS A 33 -1.17 -8.22 3.27
CA CYS A 33 -0.47 -7.38 2.29
C CYS A 33 0.85 -6.89 2.90
N GLY A 34 1.95 -6.97 2.14
CA GLY A 34 3.29 -6.67 2.61
C GLY A 34 3.54 -5.19 2.86
N ASN A 35 3.09 -4.32 1.95
CA ASN A 35 3.27 -2.88 2.07
C ASN A 35 2.24 -2.10 1.24
N ASN A 36 2.26 -0.78 1.46
CA ASN A 36 1.60 0.20 0.61
C ASN A 36 2.61 0.87 -0.33
N GLU A 37 2.34 0.82 -1.62
CA GLU A 37 2.94 1.63 -2.71
C GLU A 37 4.48 1.60 -2.80
N CYS A 38 5.17 0.62 -2.21
CA CYS A 38 6.62 0.58 -2.34
C CYS A 38 7.07 0.27 -3.77
N GLU A 39 6.35 -0.60 -4.50
CA GLU A 39 6.62 -0.80 -5.93
C GLU A 39 6.25 0.43 -6.76
N GLU A 40 5.13 1.06 -6.46
CA GLU A 40 4.67 2.28 -7.13
C GLU A 40 5.71 3.40 -6.98
N GLY A 41 6.24 3.59 -5.77
CA GLY A 41 7.36 4.49 -5.51
C GLY A 41 8.62 4.11 -6.29
N TRP A 42 8.99 2.83 -6.28
CA TRP A 42 10.17 2.33 -6.99
C TRP A 42 10.11 2.58 -8.50
N PHE A 43 9.01 2.15 -9.14
CA PHE A 43 8.91 2.15 -10.60
C PHE A 43 8.33 3.43 -11.21
N HIS A 44 7.61 4.26 -10.43
CA HIS A 44 6.87 5.40 -10.97
C HIS A 44 7.14 6.75 -10.28
N TRP A 45 7.75 6.79 -9.08
CA TRP A 45 8.06 8.06 -8.39
C TRP A 45 9.54 8.47 -8.47
N GLY A 46 10.34 7.78 -9.30
CA GLY A 46 11.75 8.10 -9.51
C GLY A 46 12.70 7.56 -8.43
N TRP A 47 12.23 6.67 -7.56
CA TRP A 47 13.06 6.09 -6.49
C TRP A 47 14.12 5.16 -7.03
N ARG A 48 13.83 4.41 -8.09
CA ARG A 48 14.82 3.53 -8.73
C ARG A 48 16.06 4.28 -9.23
N GLU A 49 15.89 5.51 -9.69
CA GLU A 49 16.97 6.35 -10.20
C GLU A 49 17.69 7.12 -9.09
N SER A 50 17.00 7.42 -7.99
CA SER A 50 17.51 8.27 -6.91
C SER A 50 18.06 7.50 -5.70
N LEU A 51 17.69 6.23 -5.54
CA LEU A 51 18.13 5.39 -4.43
C LEU A 51 19.15 4.33 -4.87
N PRO A 52 20.03 3.87 -3.96
CA PRO A 52 20.93 2.76 -4.25
C PRO A 52 20.16 1.49 -4.61
N ALA A 53 20.69 0.69 -5.54
CA ALA A 53 20.09 -0.59 -5.94
C ALA A 53 19.92 -1.59 -4.76
N SER A 54 20.71 -1.45 -3.69
CA SER A 54 20.57 -2.24 -2.47
C SER A 54 19.20 -2.08 -1.82
N VAL A 55 18.56 -0.93 -1.98
CA VAL A 55 17.23 -0.65 -1.43
C VAL A 55 16.17 -1.57 -2.04
N TRP A 56 16.29 -1.92 -3.33
CA TRP A 56 15.41 -2.90 -3.95
C TRP A 56 15.70 -4.33 -3.49
N ALA A 57 16.97 -4.67 -3.29
CA ALA A 57 17.32 -5.97 -2.72
C ALA A 57 16.77 -6.13 -1.29
N ASP A 58 16.74 -5.02 -0.52
CA ASP A 58 16.12 -4.99 0.80
C ASP A 58 14.60 -5.15 0.73
N TYR A 59 13.95 -4.55 -0.27
CA TYR A 59 12.54 -4.77 -0.58
C TYR A 59 12.25 -6.25 -0.85
N GLU A 60 12.98 -6.88 -1.77
CA GLU A 60 12.76 -8.28 -2.13
C GLU A 60 12.96 -9.21 -0.92
N GLU A 61 13.97 -8.94 -0.08
CA GLU A 61 14.19 -9.74 1.13
C GLU A 61 13.03 -9.59 2.13
N ILE A 62 12.49 -8.38 2.32
CA ILE A 62 11.39 -8.16 3.27
C ILE A 62 10.07 -8.69 2.70
N PHE A 63 9.67 -8.20 1.53
CA PHE A 63 8.32 -8.34 1.01
C PHE A 63 8.13 -9.58 0.12
N ASP A 64 9.19 -10.13 -0.48
CA ASP A 64 9.09 -11.34 -1.31
C ASP A 64 9.62 -12.59 -0.59
N ARG A 65 10.29 -12.43 0.57
CA ARG A 65 10.84 -13.55 1.35
C ARG A 65 10.39 -13.61 2.80
N ILE A 66 10.70 -12.60 3.61
CA ILE A 66 10.47 -12.64 5.06
C ILE A 66 8.97 -12.71 5.38
N LEU A 67 8.18 -11.76 4.89
CA LEU A 67 6.75 -11.68 5.18
C LEU A 67 5.94 -12.84 4.59
N PRO A 68 6.08 -13.23 3.30
CA PRO A 68 5.37 -14.41 2.79
C PRO A 68 5.81 -15.68 3.49
N GLY A 69 7.08 -15.78 3.88
CA GLY A 69 7.59 -16.89 4.68
C GLY A 69 6.92 -16.99 6.06
N ALA A 70 6.69 -15.85 6.72
CA ALA A 70 5.98 -15.79 7.99
C ALA A 70 4.50 -16.18 7.84
N VAL A 71 3.80 -15.66 6.82
CA VAL A 71 2.41 -16.03 6.51
C VAL A 71 2.29 -17.51 6.22
N ASN A 72 3.15 -18.07 5.35
CA ASN A 72 3.14 -19.49 5.05
C ASN A 72 3.44 -20.37 6.29
N ARG A 73 4.25 -19.88 7.24
CA ARG A 73 4.57 -20.63 8.46
C ARG A 73 3.42 -20.61 9.47
N TRP A 74 2.76 -19.47 9.64
CA TRP A 74 1.84 -19.24 10.76
C TRP A 74 0.37 -19.17 10.38
N ASP A 75 0.05 -18.91 9.11
CA ASP A 75 -1.30 -18.74 8.57
C ASP A 75 -1.41 -19.17 7.09
N ALA A 76 -0.88 -20.36 6.77
CA ALA A 76 -0.76 -20.89 5.40
C ALA A 76 -2.07 -20.96 4.59
N GLY A 77 -3.23 -20.85 5.25
CA GLY A 77 -4.54 -20.87 4.60
C GLY A 77 -4.94 -19.54 3.95
N ARG A 78 -4.24 -18.44 4.23
CA ARG A 78 -4.55 -17.11 3.69
C ARG A 78 -3.54 -16.67 2.64
N PRO A 79 -3.99 -15.98 1.58
CA PRO A 79 -3.11 -15.43 0.56
C PRO A 79 -2.25 -14.29 1.12
N TYR A 80 -1.07 -14.16 0.54
CA TYR A 80 -0.16 -13.03 0.75
C TYR A 80 -0.04 -12.23 -0.55
N TRP A 81 0.01 -10.90 -0.42
CA TRP A 81 0.15 -9.94 -1.52
C TRP A 81 1.36 -9.04 -1.23
N PRO A 82 2.37 -8.97 -2.11
CA PRO A 82 3.65 -8.35 -1.75
C PRO A 82 3.58 -6.83 -1.59
N SER A 83 2.77 -6.15 -2.41
CA SER A 83 2.57 -4.68 -2.41
C SER A 83 1.16 -4.35 -2.88
N SER A 84 0.62 -3.20 -2.47
CA SER A 84 -0.62 -2.63 -3.01
C SER A 84 -0.28 -1.24 -3.58
N PRO A 85 -0.37 -1.01 -4.91
CA PRO A 85 -0.78 -1.95 -5.95
C PRO A 85 0.32 -2.96 -6.32
N HIS A 86 -0.11 -4.11 -6.84
CA HIS A 86 0.74 -5.12 -7.47
C HIS A 86 -0.05 -5.87 -8.56
N SER A 87 0.64 -6.65 -9.40
CA SER A 87 0.02 -7.47 -10.45
C SER A 87 0.69 -8.84 -10.55
N GLU A 88 0.34 -9.69 -11.50
CA GLU A 88 1.03 -10.99 -11.67
C GLU A 88 2.55 -10.84 -11.92
N LYS A 89 3.02 -9.65 -12.27
CA LYS A 89 4.42 -9.37 -12.55
C LYS A 89 4.88 -8.08 -11.87
N THR A 90 5.88 -8.21 -11.01
CA THR A 90 6.62 -7.10 -10.40
C THR A 90 7.06 -6.08 -11.46
N GLY A 91 6.81 -4.81 -11.21
CA GLY A 91 7.07 -3.71 -12.15
C GLY A 91 6.00 -3.49 -13.22
N GLU A 92 4.96 -4.33 -13.31
CA GLU A 92 3.77 -4.12 -14.14
C GLU A 92 2.51 -3.87 -13.28
N LEU A 93 2.67 -3.10 -12.20
CA LEU A 93 1.69 -2.88 -11.12
C LEU A 93 0.32 -2.40 -11.65
N ARG A 94 0.33 -1.56 -12.68
CA ARG A 94 -0.87 -0.91 -13.22
C ARG A 94 -1.54 -1.73 -14.34
N SER A 95 -1.41 -3.05 -14.29
CA SER A 95 -2.07 -3.94 -15.25
C SER A 95 -3.60 -3.79 -15.16
N ASP A 96 -4.29 -3.74 -16.30
CA ASP A 96 -5.76 -3.83 -16.33
C ASP A 96 -6.25 -5.29 -16.35
N ARG A 97 -5.34 -6.25 -16.54
CA ARG A 97 -5.67 -7.67 -16.69
C ARG A 97 -5.47 -8.49 -15.42
N SER A 98 -4.65 -8.02 -14.48
CA SER A 98 -4.34 -8.69 -13.21
C SER A 98 -4.11 -7.70 -12.08
N GLY A 99 -4.20 -8.18 -10.83
CA GLY A 99 -3.85 -7.41 -9.65
C GLY A 99 -4.83 -6.33 -9.24
N ASP A 100 -4.33 -5.41 -8.43
CA ASP A 100 -5.06 -4.29 -7.85
C ASP A 100 -4.46 -2.94 -8.31
N MET A 101 -5.24 -1.87 -8.17
CA MET A 101 -4.89 -0.55 -8.67
C MET A 101 -5.21 0.57 -7.68
N HIS A 102 -4.24 1.48 -7.55
CA HIS A 102 -4.38 2.76 -6.86
C HIS A 102 -4.54 3.87 -7.90
N TYR A 103 -5.78 4.23 -8.20
CA TYR A 103 -6.07 5.20 -9.25
C TYR A 103 -6.28 6.61 -8.69
N TRP A 104 -5.16 7.33 -8.59
CA TRP A 104 -5.08 8.70 -8.10
C TRP A 104 -5.14 9.78 -9.19
N GLY A 105 -5.47 9.41 -10.44
CA GLY A 105 -5.53 10.36 -11.55
C GLY A 105 -6.53 11.51 -11.34
N VAL A 106 -7.69 11.24 -10.74
CA VAL A 106 -8.73 12.27 -10.52
C VAL A 106 -8.34 13.31 -9.47
N TRP A 107 -7.71 12.90 -8.37
CA TRP A 107 -7.29 13.83 -7.32
C TRP A 107 -5.89 14.38 -7.57
N HIS A 108 -4.86 13.54 -7.51
CA HIS A 108 -3.47 13.97 -7.68
C HIS A 108 -3.15 14.37 -9.13
N GLY A 109 -3.70 13.65 -10.11
CA GLY A 109 -3.53 13.96 -11.53
C GLY A 109 -4.46 15.06 -12.06
N GLN A 110 -5.37 15.59 -11.23
CA GLN A 110 -6.37 16.61 -11.59
C GLN A 110 -7.27 16.22 -12.77
N GLU A 111 -7.44 14.92 -13.02
CA GLU A 111 -8.35 14.43 -14.05
C GLU A 111 -9.81 14.65 -13.65
N PRO A 112 -10.72 14.89 -14.61
CA PRO A 112 -12.14 15.04 -14.31
C PRO A 112 -12.75 13.70 -13.84
N PHE A 113 -13.81 13.76 -13.03
CA PHE A 113 -14.47 12.57 -12.46
C PHE A 113 -14.93 11.56 -13.51
N GLU A 114 -15.23 12.00 -14.74
CA GLU A 114 -15.58 11.13 -15.86
C GLU A 114 -14.50 10.10 -16.20
N GLU A 115 -13.23 10.34 -15.84
CA GLU A 115 -12.14 9.40 -16.07
C GLU A 115 -12.32 8.09 -15.29
N TYR A 116 -12.99 8.11 -14.12
CA TYR A 116 -13.30 6.86 -13.40
C TYR A 116 -14.08 5.86 -14.26
N ARG A 117 -14.90 6.34 -15.21
CA ARG A 117 -15.69 5.47 -16.11
C ARG A 117 -14.85 4.82 -17.22
N LYS A 118 -13.58 5.20 -17.35
CA LYS A 118 -12.66 4.74 -18.39
C LYS A 118 -11.55 3.82 -17.86
N LYS A 119 -11.49 3.58 -16.54
CA LYS A 119 -10.50 2.70 -15.92
C LYS A 119 -11.13 1.35 -15.62
N PHE A 120 -10.49 0.27 -16.07
CA PHE A 120 -11.06 -1.09 -16.05
C PHE A 120 -10.15 -2.12 -15.35
N HIS A 121 -9.39 -1.67 -14.33
CA HIS A 121 -8.55 -2.57 -13.55
C HIS A 121 -9.38 -3.63 -12.82
N ARG A 122 -8.75 -4.77 -12.50
CA ARG A 122 -9.46 -5.93 -11.94
C ARG A 122 -9.96 -5.68 -10.52
N PHE A 123 -9.22 -4.89 -9.75
CA PHE A 123 -9.56 -4.49 -8.40
C PHE A 123 -9.06 -3.07 -8.15
N PHE A 124 -9.93 -2.17 -7.67
CA PHE A 124 -9.52 -0.83 -7.23
C PHE A 124 -9.37 -0.86 -5.70
N SER A 125 -8.13 -0.97 -5.23
CA SER A 125 -7.77 -0.94 -3.81
C SER A 125 -7.71 0.50 -3.29
N GLU A 126 -7.37 1.46 -4.15
CA GLU A 126 -7.45 2.89 -3.82
C GLU A 126 -7.94 3.76 -4.97
N PHE A 127 -8.74 4.75 -4.60
CA PHE A 127 -9.05 5.96 -5.35
C PHE A 127 -9.80 6.90 -4.39
N GLY A 128 -9.77 8.20 -4.64
CA GLY A 128 -10.51 9.12 -3.78
C GLY A 128 -10.43 10.57 -4.21
N PHE A 129 -11.14 11.39 -3.45
CA PHE A 129 -11.17 12.85 -3.58
C PHE A 129 -11.38 13.45 -2.19
N GLN A 130 -10.74 14.58 -1.90
CA GLN A 130 -10.83 15.19 -0.57
C GLN A 130 -12.16 15.91 -0.37
N SER A 131 -12.64 15.94 0.87
CA SER A 131 -13.71 16.83 1.30
C SER A 131 -13.38 17.40 2.68
N PHE A 132 -14.00 18.53 3.01
CA PHE A 132 -13.99 19.01 4.39
C PHE A 132 -14.79 18.04 5.28
N PRO A 133 -14.41 17.87 6.55
CA PRO A 133 -15.28 17.21 7.50
C PRO A 133 -16.54 18.04 7.75
N LEU A 134 -17.51 17.47 8.47
CA LEU A 134 -18.69 18.22 8.90
C LEU A 134 -18.28 19.47 9.69
N LEU A 135 -19.06 20.54 9.57
CA LEU A 135 -18.80 21.81 10.25
C LEU A 135 -18.65 21.65 11.78
N GLU A 136 -19.37 20.71 12.39
CA GLU A 136 -19.24 20.43 13.82
C GLU A 136 -17.84 19.91 14.18
N THR A 137 -17.20 19.14 13.31
CA THR A 137 -15.79 18.77 13.47
C THR A 137 -14.90 19.98 13.25
N VAL A 138 -15.18 20.83 12.26
CA VAL A 138 -14.41 22.05 12.01
C VAL A 138 -14.35 22.96 13.24
N LYS A 139 -15.49 23.15 13.92
CA LYS A 139 -15.60 23.93 15.17
C LYS A 139 -14.74 23.41 16.33
N THR A 140 -14.28 22.16 16.31
CA THR A 140 -13.46 21.62 17.42
C THR A 140 -11.98 22.01 17.29
N PHE A 141 -11.53 22.46 16.12
CA PHE A 141 -10.13 22.78 15.86
C PHE A 141 -9.89 24.16 15.22
N THR A 142 -10.94 24.96 15.02
CA THR A 142 -10.86 26.30 14.42
C THR A 142 -11.68 27.31 15.20
N LEU A 143 -11.35 28.60 15.06
CA LEU A 143 -12.19 29.70 15.50
C LEU A 143 -13.16 30.12 14.37
N PRO A 144 -14.28 30.79 14.67
CA PRO A 144 -15.21 31.28 13.64
C PRO A 144 -14.56 32.12 12.55
N GLU A 145 -13.53 32.90 12.88
CA GLU A 145 -12.75 33.70 11.93
C GLU A 145 -11.89 32.87 10.95
N ASP A 146 -11.59 31.61 11.26
CA ASP A 146 -10.79 30.72 10.41
C ASP A 146 -11.65 29.96 9.39
N TRP A 147 -12.98 30.12 9.39
CA TRP A 147 -13.90 29.41 8.48
C TRP A 147 -13.91 30.02 7.08
N ASN A 148 -12.72 30.24 6.53
CA ASN A 148 -12.53 30.73 5.18
C ASN A 148 -12.20 29.57 4.23
N LEU A 149 -13.01 29.42 3.18
CA LEU A 149 -12.84 28.39 2.15
C LEU A 149 -12.07 28.90 0.92
N THR A 150 -11.68 30.18 0.91
CA THR A 150 -11.01 30.85 -0.22
C THR A 150 -9.56 31.18 0.07
#